data_AF-A0A3M1LGW5-F1
#
_entry.id   AF-A0A3M1LGW5-F1
#
_cell.length_a   1.000
_cell.length_b   1.000
_cell.length_c   1.000
_cell.angle_alpha   90.00
_cell.angle_beta   90.00
_cell.angle_gamma   90.00
#
_symmetry.space_group_name_H-M   'P 1'
#
loop_
_entity.id
_entity.type
_entity.pdbx_description
1 polymer ?
#
loop_
_entity_poly.entity_id
_entity_poly.type
_entity_poly.pdbx_seq_one_letter_code
_entity_poly.pdbx_strand_id
1 'polypeptide(L)'
;MKRPTGLGWRRFRPFGGLGLILAAFVALGWAYGLVIPPFENLDEIEHFGVVRYVADTGRLPVHGTPDAKAYAYRQEASQPPLYYLLSAGLVRLLGLRADDALRFLRFNPYVACGSVALPFDYNRAILYHDPEGEAYPWQGTLLMLHLLRAWSTLLQTATVVGVYAIARFAFPHRPGLPALAAAIVAFNPQFLQVASGVNNDNLVTPLATWGLYLLLRARQEGLTVRRAVPIGLVIGLAGLSKLSGWLLLPLFGLVVLALARRHTPSIPGRRSSLVISSALVVLTALLL
;
A
#
# COMPACT_ATOMS: atom_id res chain seq x y z
N MET A 1 -15.70 -36.12 -43.30
CA MET A 1 -14.94 -35.19 -42.42
C MET A 1 -15.89 -34.58 -41.40
N LYS A 2 -15.82 -35.03 -40.14
CA LYS A 2 -16.64 -34.52 -39.02
C LYS A 2 -16.03 -33.23 -38.49
N ARG A 3 -16.81 -32.15 -38.39
CA ARG A 3 -16.43 -30.92 -37.67
C ARG A 3 -16.35 -31.23 -36.17
N PRO A 4 -15.30 -30.84 -35.43
CA PRO A 4 -15.29 -31.00 -33.99
C PRO A 4 -16.29 -30.01 -33.38
N THR A 5 -17.23 -30.57 -32.63
CA THR A 5 -18.20 -29.88 -31.79
C THR A 5 -17.48 -29.07 -30.71
N GLY A 6 -17.83 -27.78 -30.63
CA GLY A 6 -17.25 -26.83 -29.70
C GLY A 6 -17.45 -27.24 -28.24
N LEU A 7 -16.34 -27.36 -27.52
CA LEU A 7 -16.34 -27.38 -26.06
C LEU A 7 -16.73 -25.97 -25.60
N GLY A 8 -17.94 -25.83 -25.06
CA GLY A 8 -18.45 -24.58 -24.54
C GLY A 8 -17.59 -24.10 -23.38
N TRP A 9 -16.68 -23.16 -23.67
CA TRP A 9 -16.02 -22.35 -22.65
C TRP A 9 -17.12 -21.59 -21.93
N ARG A 10 -17.53 -22.09 -20.75
CA ARG A 10 -18.39 -21.38 -19.81
C ARG A 10 -17.84 -19.96 -19.71
N ARG A 11 -18.65 -18.97 -20.09
CA ARG A 11 -18.34 -17.55 -19.93
C ARG A 11 -18.06 -17.32 -18.44
N PHE A 12 -16.79 -17.32 -18.05
CA PHE A 12 -16.37 -16.82 -16.75
C PHE A 12 -16.92 -15.40 -16.66
N ARG A 13 -17.90 -15.19 -15.76
CA ARG A 13 -18.40 -13.85 -15.50
C ARG A 13 -17.22 -13.07 -14.90
N PRO A 14 -16.66 -12.07 -15.60
CA PRO A 14 -15.39 -11.45 -15.24
C PRO A 14 -15.44 -10.81 -13.83
N PHE A 15 -16.63 -10.44 -13.37
CA PHE A 15 -16.86 -9.85 -12.06
C PHE A 15 -16.94 -10.86 -10.90
N GLY A 16 -17.30 -12.12 -11.16
CA GLY A 16 -17.41 -13.14 -10.11
C GLY A 16 -16.06 -13.60 -9.58
N GLY A 17 -15.03 -13.61 -10.44
CA GLY A 17 -13.68 -14.03 -10.06
C GLY A 17 -12.97 -13.01 -9.16
N LEU A 18 -13.08 -11.71 -9.47
CA LEU A 18 -12.44 -10.66 -8.66
C LEU A 18 -13.01 -10.61 -7.23
N GLY A 19 -14.33 -10.72 -7.08
CA GLY A 19 -14.96 -10.72 -5.75
C GLY A 19 -14.45 -11.85 -4.85
N LEU A 20 -14.31 -13.06 -5.40
CA LEU A 20 -13.77 -14.21 -4.66
C LEU A 20 -12.28 -14.00 -4.30
N ILE A 21 -11.47 -13.46 -5.23
CA ILE A 21 -10.06 -13.14 -4.97
C ILE A 21 -9.94 -12.12 -3.84
N LEU A 22 -10.75 -11.06 -3.86
CA LEU A 22 -10.74 -10.03 -2.81
C LEU A 22 -11.17 -10.59 -1.46
N ALA A 23 -12.24 -11.38 -1.42
CA ALA A 23 -12.70 -12.03 -0.20
C ALA A 23 -11.61 -12.94 0.40
N ALA A 24 -10.96 -13.75 -0.45
CA ALA A 24 -9.85 -14.61 -0.04
C ALA A 24 -8.62 -13.80 0.41
N PHE A 25 -8.27 -12.73 -0.30
CA PHE A 25 -7.17 -11.83 0.08
C PHE A 25 -7.40 -11.20 1.45
N VAL A 26 -8.59 -10.64 1.70
CA VAL A 26 -8.92 -10.03 2.99
C VAL A 26 -8.90 -11.07 4.10
N ALA A 27 -9.49 -12.24 3.87
CA ALA A 27 -9.47 -13.34 4.85
C ALA A 27 -8.05 -13.79 5.19
N LEU A 28 -7.18 -13.93 4.18
CA LEU A 28 -5.76 -14.30 4.38
C LEU A 28 -4.97 -13.17 5.05
N GLY A 29 -5.15 -11.92 4.64
CA GLY A 29 -4.46 -10.77 5.23
C GLY A 29 -4.82 -10.60 6.71
N TRP A 30 -6.10 -10.78 7.06
CA TRP A 30 -6.52 -10.80 8.46
C TRP A 30 -5.99 -12.03 9.20
N ALA A 31 -6.03 -13.23 8.61
CA ALA A 31 -5.44 -14.41 9.23
C ALA A 31 -3.94 -14.22 9.54
N TYR A 32 -3.18 -13.65 8.60
CA TYR A 32 -1.79 -13.25 8.84
C TYR A 32 -1.69 -12.24 9.99
N GLY A 33 -2.52 -11.19 9.98
CA GLY A 33 -2.54 -10.16 11.01
C GLY A 33 -2.98 -10.65 12.39
N LEU A 34 -3.55 -11.85 12.49
CA LEU A 34 -3.90 -12.53 13.74
C LEU A 34 -2.82 -13.52 14.18
N VAL A 35 -2.21 -14.23 13.24
CA VAL A 35 -1.22 -15.29 13.53
C VAL A 35 0.17 -14.72 13.79
N ILE A 36 0.55 -13.65 13.10
CA ILE A 36 1.81 -12.95 13.36
C ILE A 36 1.71 -12.32 14.74
N PRO A 37 2.60 -12.64 15.69
CA PRO A 37 2.55 -12.06 17.02
C PRO A 37 2.57 -10.52 16.97
N PRO A 38 2.00 -9.83 17.98
CA PRO A 38 1.99 -8.38 18.03
C PRO A 38 3.40 -7.80 17.83
N PHE A 39 3.53 -6.82 16.92
CA PHE A 39 4.79 -6.11 16.66
C PHE A 39 5.94 -6.92 16.04
N GLU A 40 5.72 -8.18 15.64
CA GLU A 40 6.70 -8.99 14.89
C GLU A 40 6.59 -8.81 13.36
N ASN A 41 5.67 -7.98 12.88
CA ASN A 41 5.59 -7.65 11.46
C ASN A 41 6.66 -6.60 11.07
N LEU A 42 6.98 -6.52 9.77
CA LEU A 42 8.01 -5.64 9.24
C LEU A 42 7.78 -4.17 9.64
N ASP A 43 8.76 -3.60 10.34
CA ASP A 43 8.84 -2.21 10.81
C ASP A 43 7.59 -1.72 11.58
N GLU A 44 6.82 -2.65 12.17
CA GLU A 44 5.49 -2.38 12.70
C GLU A 44 5.52 -1.54 13.98
N ILE A 45 6.55 -1.73 14.82
CA ILE A 45 6.74 -0.98 16.07
C ILE A 45 6.82 0.51 15.76
N GLU A 46 7.71 0.86 14.84
CA GLU A 46 8.01 2.25 14.52
C GLU A 46 6.82 2.94 13.86
N HIS A 47 6.18 2.29 12.88
CA HIS A 47 5.00 2.83 12.22
C HIS A 47 3.80 2.98 13.17
N PHE A 48 3.52 1.98 14.01
CA PHE A 48 2.50 2.07 15.05
C PHE A 48 2.80 3.23 16.00
N GLY A 49 4.07 3.39 16.39
CA GLY A 49 4.57 4.49 17.20
C GLY A 49 4.25 5.87 16.61
N VAL A 50 4.48 6.06 15.31
CA VAL A 50 4.12 7.31 14.62
C VAL A 50 2.61 7.53 14.65
N VAL A 51 1.81 6.51 14.31
CA VAL A 51 0.33 6.63 14.32
C VAL A 51 -0.17 7.05 15.71
N ARG A 52 0.33 6.39 16.76
CA ARG A 52 -0.02 6.70 18.15
C ARG A 52 0.39 8.13 18.52
N TYR A 53 1.62 8.55 18.22
CA TYR A 53 2.09 9.90 18.52
C TYR A 53 1.22 10.98 17.86
N VAL A 54 0.88 10.80 16.58
CA VAL A 54 0.03 11.73 15.84
C VAL A 54 -1.39 11.74 16.41
N ALA A 55 -1.93 10.58 16.80
CA ALA A 55 -3.26 10.47 17.40
C ALA A 55 -3.34 11.16 18.76
N ASP A 56 -2.32 10.98 19.60
CA ASP A 56 -2.27 11.50 20.98
C ASP A 56 -1.98 13.01 20.99
N THR A 57 -1.11 13.51 20.10
CA THR A 57 -0.62 14.89 20.16
C THR A 57 -1.17 15.82 19.08
N GLY A 58 -1.69 15.27 17.98
CA GLY A 58 -2.03 16.05 16.78
C GLY A 58 -0.83 16.65 16.05
N ARG A 59 0.39 16.24 16.38
CA ARG A 59 1.64 16.78 15.82
C ARG A 59 2.38 15.70 15.02
N LEU A 60 3.24 16.13 14.09
CA LEU A 60 4.16 15.24 13.39
C LEU A 60 5.38 14.91 14.27
N PRO A 61 5.89 13.66 14.21
CA PRO A 61 7.03 13.23 15.01
C PRO A 61 8.31 13.96 14.59
N VAL A 62 9.23 14.13 15.55
CA VAL A 62 10.53 14.77 15.33
C VAL A 62 11.64 13.92 15.97
N HIS A 63 12.80 13.87 15.34
CA HIS A 63 13.97 13.16 15.87
C HIS A 63 14.55 13.83 17.12
N GLY A 64 15.25 13.06 17.95
CA GLY A 64 16.05 13.59 19.07
C GLY A 64 15.24 14.11 20.27
N THR A 65 13.92 13.92 20.28
CA THR A 65 13.06 14.29 21.42
C THR A 65 12.93 13.15 22.43
N PRO A 66 12.57 13.42 23.70
CA PRO A 66 12.19 12.39 24.66
C PRO A 66 11.03 11.50 24.15
N ASP A 67 10.08 12.10 23.42
CA ASP A 67 8.94 11.39 22.83
C ASP A 67 9.36 10.29 21.85
N ALA A 68 10.47 10.47 21.13
CA ALA A 68 10.99 9.46 20.20
C ALA A 68 11.25 8.10 20.87
N LYS A 69 11.65 8.10 22.15
CA LYS A 69 11.81 6.88 22.93
C LYS A 69 10.48 6.36 23.47
N ALA A 70 9.61 7.26 23.96
CA ALA A 70 8.33 6.90 24.55
C ALA A 70 7.36 6.24 23.54
N TYR A 71 7.38 6.71 22.30
CA TYR A 71 6.52 6.20 21.22
C TYR A 71 7.23 5.21 20.29
N ALA A 72 8.54 4.98 20.48
CA ALA A 72 9.35 4.04 19.70
C ALA A 72 9.31 4.24 18.17
N TYR A 73 9.07 5.46 17.66
CA TYR A 73 8.92 5.70 16.22
C TYR A 73 10.23 5.76 15.41
N ARG A 74 11.40 5.87 16.08
CA ARG A 74 12.76 5.83 15.51
C ARG A 74 12.87 6.51 14.13
N GLN A 75 13.39 5.83 13.11
CA GLN A 75 13.63 6.38 11.77
C GLN A 75 12.36 6.78 11.03
N GLU A 76 11.20 6.20 11.40
CA GLU A 76 9.94 6.46 10.70
C GLU A 76 9.40 7.89 10.95
N ALA A 77 9.98 8.64 11.89
CA ALA A 77 9.71 10.07 12.05
C ALA A 77 10.06 10.92 10.82
N SER A 78 10.96 10.45 9.95
CA SER A 78 11.29 11.14 8.69
C SER A 78 10.31 10.83 7.55
N GLN A 79 9.38 9.90 7.73
CA GLN A 79 8.51 9.49 6.64
C GLN A 79 7.46 10.56 6.33
N PRO A 80 7.01 10.63 5.07
CA PRO A 80 5.89 11.45 4.67
C PRO A 80 4.60 11.12 5.46
N PRO A 81 3.74 12.12 5.74
CA PRO A 81 2.77 12.02 6.83
C PRO A 81 1.44 11.35 6.49
N LEU A 82 1.09 11.15 5.21
CA LEU A 82 -0.30 10.86 4.81
C LEU A 82 -0.85 9.57 5.41
N TYR A 83 -0.07 8.48 5.40
CA TYR A 83 -0.50 7.21 6.00
C TYR A 83 -0.80 7.34 7.49
N TYR A 84 0.06 8.08 8.20
CA TYR A 84 -0.07 8.27 9.63
C TYR A 84 -1.22 9.20 9.97
N LEU A 85 -1.44 10.27 9.21
CA LEU A 85 -2.56 11.18 9.42
C LEU A 85 -3.91 10.48 9.25
N LEU A 86 -4.05 9.64 8.20
CA LEU A 86 -5.28 8.87 7.98
C LEU A 86 -5.50 7.82 9.08
N SER A 87 -4.45 7.09 9.44
CA SER A 87 -4.52 6.04 10.46
C SER A 87 -4.77 6.63 11.86
N ALA A 88 -4.12 7.75 12.20
CA ALA A 88 -4.36 8.47 13.45
C ALA A 88 -5.76 9.08 13.49
N GLY A 89 -6.28 9.57 12.36
CA GLY A 89 -7.66 10.03 12.23
C GLY A 89 -8.66 8.90 12.55
N LEU A 90 -8.43 7.70 12.01
CA LEU A 90 -9.23 6.51 12.32
C LEU A 90 -9.16 6.14 13.81
N VAL A 91 -7.96 6.12 14.39
CA VAL A 91 -7.72 5.83 15.81
C VAL A 91 -8.47 6.80 16.71
N ARG A 92 -8.39 8.10 16.42
CA ARG A 92 -9.11 9.16 17.17
C ARG A 92 -10.62 9.05 16.99
N LEU A 93 -11.11 8.78 15.78
CA LEU A 93 -12.53 8.62 15.49
C LEU A 93 -13.15 7.46 16.29
N LEU A 94 -12.39 6.37 16.45
CA LEU A 94 -12.81 5.18 17.20
C LEU A 94 -12.52 5.28 18.71
N GLY A 95 -11.90 6.36 19.19
CA GLY A 95 -11.58 6.55 20.60
C GLY A 95 -10.56 5.54 21.16
N LEU A 96 -9.71 4.99 20.30
CA LEU A 96 -8.73 3.96 20.69
C LEU A 96 -7.55 4.60 21.43
N ARG A 97 -7.03 3.89 22.43
CA ARG A 97 -5.87 4.30 23.23
C ARG A 97 -4.89 3.14 23.37
N ALA A 98 -3.61 3.46 23.40
CA ALA A 98 -2.51 2.51 23.51
C ALA A 98 -1.54 2.90 24.63
N ASP A 99 -2.07 3.39 25.75
CA ASP A 99 -1.26 3.86 26.90
C ASP A 99 -0.31 2.76 27.44
N ASP A 100 -0.71 1.50 27.28
CA ASP A 100 0.00 0.30 27.72
C ASP A 100 1.00 -0.27 26.70
N ALA A 101 1.30 0.42 25.58
CA ALA A 101 2.07 -0.19 24.48
C ALA A 101 3.45 -0.71 24.89
N LEU A 102 4.12 -0.03 25.83
CA LEU A 102 5.44 -0.45 26.32
C LEU A 102 5.41 -1.82 27.03
N ARG A 103 4.24 -2.30 27.47
CA ARG A 103 4.09 -3.66 28.02
C ARG A 103 4.44 -4.74 26.98
N PHE A 104 4.12 -4.49 25.71
CA PHE A 104 4.29 -5.43 24.61
C PHE A 104 5.62 -5.25 23.87
N LEU A 105 6.32 -4.12 24.06
CA LEU A 105 7.62 -3.84 23.45
C LEU A 105 8.79 -4.31 24.34
N ARG A 106 8.74 -5.60 24.73
CA ARG A 106 9.79 -6.23 25.54
C ARG A 106 10.73 -7.03 24.66
N PHE A 107 11.86 -6.43 24.29
CA PHE A 107 12.86 -7.09 23.44
C PHE A 107 13.44 -8.35 24.09
N ASN A 108 13.53 -9.41 23.28
CA ASN A 108 14.10 -10.68 23.65
C ASN A 108 15.64 -10.64 23.52
N PRO A 109 16.41 -10.85 24.60
CA PRO A 109 17.88 -10.83 24.56
C PRO A 109 18.49 -12.06 23.87
N TYR A 110 17.68 -13.08 23.56
CA TYR A 110 18.12 -14.33 22.93
C TYR A 110 17.82 -14.39 21.42
N VAL A 111 17.52 -13.25 20.80
CA VAL A 111 17.31 -13.16 19.35
C VAL A 111 18.60 -13.52 18.62
N ALA A 112 18.53 -14.52 17.74
CA ALA A 112 19.64 -14.92 16.89
C ALA A 112 19.31 -14.60 15.42
N CYS A 113 19.66 -13.38 14.99
CA CYS A 113 19.54 -12.96 13.60
C CYS A 113 20.91 -12.93 12.92
N GLY A 114 21.09 -13.71 11.84
CA GLY A 114 22.30 -13.66 11.00
C GLY A 114 22.97 -15.03 10.77
N SER A 115 24.06 -15.01 10.00
CA SER A 115 24.85 -16.17 9.58
C SER A 115 25.76 -16.77 10.67
N VAL A 116 25.78 -16.17 11.87
CA VAL A 116 26.60 -16.61 13.02
C VAL A 116 25.77 -17.36 14.07
N ALA A 117 24.46 -17.50 13.87
CA ALA A 117 23.61 -18.30 14.75
C ALA A 117 23.92 -19.80 14.55
N LEU A 118 24.29 -20.49 15.63
CA LEU A 118 24.50 -21.94 15.62
C LEU A 118 23.21 -22.66 15.17
N PRO A 119 23.29 -23.84 14.51
CA PRO A 119 22.15 -24.50 13.87
C PRO A 119 20.92 -24.81 14.75
N PHE A 120 21.06 -24.75 16.08
CA PHE A 120 20.03 -25.13 17.05
C PHE A 120 19.48 -23.96 17.88
N ASP A 121 20.05 -22.75 17.77
CA ASP A 121 19.66 -21.56 18.55
C ASP A 121 18.97 -20.49 17.69
N TYR A 122 18.13 -20.90 16.73
CA TYR A 122 17.42 -19.99 15.82
C TYR A 122 16.14 -19.40 16.45
N ASN A 123 16.28 -18.58 17.50
CA ASN A 123 15.15 -17.78 17.98
C ASN A 123 15.03 -16.49 17.15
N ARG A 124 13.97 -16.41 16.35
CA ARG A 124 13.67 -15.27 15.48
C ARG A 124 12.63 -14.30 16.05
N ALA A 125 12.03 -14.61 17.20
CA ALA A 125 11.08 -13.73 17.86
C ALA A 125 11.85 -12.59 18.53
N ILE A 126 11.69 -11.38 17.98
CA ILE A 126 12.35 -10.15 18.40
C ILE A 126 11.87 -9.72 19.79
N LEU A 127 10.62 -10.05 20.14
CA LEU A 127 9.96 -9.68 21.37
C LEU A 127 9.63 -10.91 22.21
N TYR A 128 9.48 -10.68 23.52
CA TYR A 128 8.83 -11.63 24.40
C TYR A 128 7.33 -11.60 24.17
N HIS A 129 6.74 -12.80 24.05
CA HIS A 129 5.30 -12.98 23.90
C HIS A 129 4.68 -13.68 25.10
N ASP A 130 3.52 -13.19 25.51
CA ASP A 130 2.65 -13.78 26.53
C ASP A 130 1.35 -14.23 25.84
N PRO A 131 1.23 -15.50 25.40
CA PRO A 131 0.07 -15.96 24.66
C PRO A 131 -1.25 -15.79 25.39
N GLU A 132 -1.26 -15.84 26.73
CA GLU A 132 -2.47 -15.63 27.53
C GLU A 132 -2.85 -14.14 27.57
N GLY A 133 -1.88 -13.26 27.76
CA GLY A 133 -2.07 -11.81 27.74
C GLY A 133 -2.35 -11.22 26.35
N GLU A 134 -1.97 -11.92 25.29
CA GLU A 134 -2.16 -11.52 23.90
C GLU A 134 -3.41 -12.12 23.23
N ALA A 135 -4.08 -13.05 23.91
CA ALA A 135 -5.29 -13.69 23.42
C ALA A 135 -6.49 -12.72 23.33
N TYR A 136 -7.44 -13.05 22.46
CA TYR A 136 -8.73 -12.37 22.39
C TYR A 136 -9.52 -12.60 23.70
N PRO A 137 -10.26 -11.60 24.25
CA PRO A 137 -10.61 -10.30 23.67
C PRO A 137 -9.53 -9.21 23.88
N TRP A 138 -9.08 -8.60 22.77
CA TRP A 138 -8.07 -7.54 22.82
C TRP A 138 -8.60 -6.24 23.43
N GLN A 139 -7.71 -5.57 24.16
CA GLN A 139 -7.93 -4.26 24.76
C GLN A 139 -6.70 -3.37 24.56
N GLY A 140 -6.86 -2.06 24.79
CA GLY A 140 -5.75 -1.10 24.75
C GLY A 140 -4.94 -1.18 23.45
N THR A 141 -3.63 -1.33 23.59
CA THR A 141 -2.67 -1.43 22.48
C THR A 141 -3.00 -2.55 21.49
N LEU A 142 -3.37 -3.74 21.97
CA LEU A 142 -3.62 -4.89 21.07
C LEU A 142 -4.88 -4.65 20.21
N LEU A 143 -5.94 -4.08 20.79
CA LEU A 143 -7.13 -3.72 20.03
C LEU A 143 -6.80 -2.71 18.94
N MET A 144 -6.04 -1.66 19.29
CA MET A 144 -5.59 -0.66 18.33
C MET A 144 -4.73 -1.28 17.23
N LEU A 145 -3.79 -2.17 17.57
CA LEU A 145 -2.91 -2.84 16.64
C LEU A 145 -3.70 -3.71 15.64
N HIS A 146 -4.57 -4.60 16.12
CA HIS A 146 -5.34 -5.48 15.24
C HIS A 146 -6.31 -4.70 14.34
N LEU A 147 -6.90 -3.60 14.83
CA LEU A 147 -7.72 -2.71 14.00
C LEU A 147 -6.89 -2.01 12.91
N LEU A 148 -5.69 -1.54 13.24
CA LEU A 148 -4.78 -0.95 12.26
C LEU A 148 -4.28 -1.97 11.23
N ARG A 149 -3.99 -3.21 11.64
CA ARG A 149 -3.67 -4.32 10.72
C ARG A 149 -4.83 -4.60 9.77
N ALA A 150 -6.06 -4.66 10.28
CA ALA A 150 -7.25 -4.83 9.45
C ALA A 150 -7.44 -3.67 8.47
N TRP A 151 -7.25 -2.43 8.93
CA TRP A 151 -7.27 -1.22 8.11
C TRP A 151 -6.23 -1.26 6.99
N SER A 152 -4.98 -1.61 7.30
CA SER A 152 -3.90 -1.80 6.32
C SER A 152 -4.28 -2.83 5.23
N THR A 153 -4.84 -3.97 5.63
CA THR A 153 -5.30 -5.00 4.67
C THR A 153 -6.41 -4.47 3.77
N LEU A 154 -7.35 -3.70 4.33
CA LEU A 154 -8.44 -3.08 3.55
C LEU A 154 -7.90 -2.07 2.54
N LEU A 155 -6.93 -1.23 2.90
CA LEU A 155 -6.29 -0.31 1.94
C LEU A 155 -5.66 -1.07 0.77
N GLN A 156 -5.01 -2.20 1.02
CA GLN A 156 -4.34 -3.00 -0.01
C GLN A 156 -5.31 -3.72 -0.96
N THR A 157 -6.60 -3.81 -0.63
CA THR A 157 -7.61 -4.26 -1.61
C THR A 157 -7.62 -3.37 -2.85
N ALA A 158 -7.35 -2.07 -2.69
CA ALA A 158 -7.26 -1.13 -3.80
C ALA A 158 -6.09 -1.45 -4.75
N THR A 159 -5.00 -2.03 -4.25
CA THR A 159 -3.89 -2.54 -5.07
C THR A 159 -4.35 -3.70 -5.93
N VAL A 160 -5.04 -4.69 -5.35
CA VAL A 160 -5.55 -5.87 -6.07
C VAL A 160 -6.54 -5.46 -7.16
N VAL A 161 -7.47 -4.54 -6.84
CA VAL A 161 -8.40 -3.96 -7.82
C VAL A 161 -7.65 -3.17 -8.91
N GLY A 162 -6.65 -2.37 -8.53
CA GLY A 162 -5.83 -1.59 -9.45
C GLY A 162 -5.08 -2.47 -10.44
N VAL A 163 -4.48 -3.57 -9.99
CA VAL A 163 -3.81 -4.56 -10.85
C VAL A 163 -4.79 -5.21 -11.82
N TYR A 164 -5.98 -5.61 -11.34
CA TYR A 164 -7.05 -6.09 -12.21
C TYR A 164 -7.41 -5.05 -13.28
N ALA A 165 -7.57 -3.79 -12.90
CA ALA A 165 -7.92 -2.70 -13.81
C ALA A 165 -6.83 -2.44 -14.87
N ILE A 166 -5.55 -2.42 -14.47
CA ILE A 166 -4.41 -2.30 -15.37
C ILE A 166 -4.41 -3.44 -16.39
N ALA A 167 -4.49 -4.69 -15.91
CA ALA A 167 -4.45 -5.85 -16.80
C ALA A 167 -5.65 -5.88 -17.76
N ARG A 168 -6.83 -5.50 -17.30
CA ARG A 168 -8.04 -5.39 -18.14
C ARG A 168 -7.88 -4.32 -19.22
N PHE A 169 -7.27 -3.19 -18.88
CA PHE A 169 -7.04 -2.09 -19.80
C PHE A 169 -5.93 -2.41 -20.81
N ALA A 170 -4.84 -3.04 -20.35
CA ALA A 170 -3.71 -3.42 -21.20
C ALA A 170 -4.03 -4.57 -22.16
N PHE A 171 -4.88 -5.53 -21.75
CA PHE A 171 -5.16 -6.75 -22.50
C PHE A 171 -6.67 -7.00 -22.68
N PRO A 172 -7.41 -6.13 -23.39
CA PRO A 172 -8.86 -6.20 -23.50
C PRO A 172 -9.39 -7.48 -24.17
N HIS A 173 -8.56 -8.17 -24.97
CA HIS A 173 -8.94 -9.39 -25.69
C HIS A 173 -8.63 -10.69 -24.93
N ARG A 174 -8.17 -10.59 -23.68
CA ARG A 174 -7.78 -11.74 -22.84
C ARG A 174 -8.53 -11.71 -21.51
N PRO A 175 -9.80 -12.14 -21.46
CA PRO A 175 -10.69 -11.92 -20.31
C PRO A 175 -10.25 -12.61 -19.00
N GLY A 176 -9.41 -13.65 -19.07
CA GLY A 176 -8.86 -14.32 -17.89
C GLY A 176 -7.62 -13.65 -17.28
N LEU A 177 -6.87 -12.86 -18.06
CA LEU A 177 -5.63 -12.24 -17.58
C LEU A 177 -5.81 -11.27 -16.41
N PRO A 178 -6.88 -10.44 -16.35
CA PRO A 178 -7.08 -9.52 -15.23
C PRO A 178 -7.25 -10.24 -13.89
N ALA A 179 -8.05 -11.31 -13.87
CA ALA A 179 -8.26 -12.12 -12.67
C ALA A 179 -6.97 -12.85 -12.27
N LEU A 180 -6.24 -13.40 -13.25
CA LEU A 180 -4.95 -14.06 -13.00
C LEU A 180 -3.92 -13.08 -12.41
N ALA A 181 -3.78 -11.89 -12.98
CA ALA A 181 -2.86 -10.86 -12.49
C ALA A 181 -3.21 -10.43 -11.06
N ALA A 182 -4.50 -10.21 -10.78
CA ALA A 182 -4.98 -9.90 -9.44
C ALA A 182 -4.71 -11.04 -8.45
N ALA A 183 -4.93 -12.29 -8.85
CA ALA A 183 -4.68 -13.46 -8.02
C ALA A 183 -3.17 -13.63 -7.70
N ILE A 184 -2.29 -13.44 -8.68
CA ILE A 184 -0.83 -13.51 -8.47
C ILE A 184 -0.39 -12.51 -7.39
N VAL A 185 -0.94 -11.29 -7.42
CA VAL A 185 -0.62 -10.27 -6.41
C VAL A 185 -1.27 -10.58 -5.07
N ALA A 186 -2.57 -10.89 -5.07
CA ALA A 186 -3.34 -11.19 -3.86
C ALA A 186 -2.79 -12.39 -3.06
N PHE A 187 -2.26 -13.41 -3.75
CA PHE A 187 -1.72 -14.61 -3.12
C PHE A 187 -0.19 -14.62 -3.06
N ASN A 188 0.46 -13.48 -3.29
CA ASN A 188 1.89 -13.33 -3.05
C ASN A 188 2.14 -13.28 -1.52
N PRO A 189 2.91 -14.22 -0.93
CA PRO A 189 3.13 -14.26 0.51
C PRO A 189 3.76 -12.98 1.07
N GLN A 190 4.68 -12.36 0.33
CA GLN A 190 5.32 -11.12 0.77
C GLN A 190 4.34 -9.94 0.72
N PHE A 191 3.44 -9.91 -0.27
CA PHE A 191 2.40 -8.89 -0.33
C PHE A 191 1.39 -9.05 0.83
N LEU A 192 0.97 -10.28 1.14
CA LEU A 192 0.11 -10.59 2.28
C LEU A 192 0.74 -10.17 3.61
N GLN A 193 2.02 -10.48 3.82
CA GLN A 193 2.77 -10.11 5.02
C GLN A 193 2.80 -8.59 5.23
N VAL A 194 3.10 -7.82 4.18
CA VAL A 194 3.11 -6.35 4.25
C VAL A 194 1.71 -5.80 4.49
N ALA A 195 0.70 -6.35 3.80
CA ALA A 195 -0.70 -5.95 3.91
C ALA A 195 -1.32 -6.22 5.29
N SER A 196 -0.81 -7.22 6.01
CA SER A 196 -1.30 -7.60 7.33
C SER A 196 -0.65 -6.82 8.48
N GLY A 197 0.30 -5.92 8.20
CA GLY A 197 1.03 -5.14 9.19
C GLY A 197 0.69 -3.66 9.19
N VAL A 198 1.13 -2.93 10.21
CA VAL A 198 1.06 -1.46 10.24
C VAL A 198 2.32 -0.88 9.59
N ASN A 199 2.20 -0.35 8.38
CA ASN A 199 3.29 0.31 7.66
C ASN A 199 2.76 1.23 6.55
N ASN A 200 3.59 2.19 6.13
CA ASN A 200 3.22 3.14 5.08
C ASN A 200 3.19 2.56 3.67
N ASP A 201 3.71 1.35 3.46
CA ASP A 201 3.61 0.64 2.18
C ASP A 201 2.16 0.31 1.82
N ASN A 202 1.31 0.16 2.85
CA ASN A 202 -0.13 -0.10 2.69
C ASN A 202 -0.91 1.04 2.04
N LEU A 203 -0.36 2.26 2.02
CA LEU A 203 -0.98 3.39 1.31
C LEU A 203 -0.23 3.77 0.03
N VAL A 204 1.11 3.75 0.02
CA VAL A 204 1.85 4.09 -1.19
C VAL A 204 1.63 3.06 -2.30
N THR A 205 1.50 1.78 -1.99
CA THR A 205 1.32 0.71 -2.99
C THR A 205 0.03 0.84 -3.79
N PRO A 206 -1.16 1.04 -3.16
CA PRO A 206 -2.38 1.26 -3.93
C PRO A 206 -2.32 2.57 -4.73
N LEU A 207 -1.79 3.66 -4.16
CA LEU A 207 -1.64 4.93 -4.87
C LEU A 207 -0.71 4.79 -6.08
N ALA A 208 0.42 4.11 -5.94
CA ALA A 208 1.34 3.81 -7.03
C ALA A 208 0.67 2.98 -8.12
N THR A 209 -0.09 1.95 -7.74
CA THR A 209 -0.84 1.10 -8.67
C THR A 209 -1.86 1.90 -9.48
N TRP A 210 -2.66 2.75 -8.82
CA TRP A 210 -3.61 3.62 -9.51
C TRP A 210 -2.92 4.71 -10.33
N GLY A 211 -1.76 5.21 -9.87
CA GLY A 211 -0.89 6.09 -10.64
C GLY A 211 -0.46 5.43 -11.95
N LEU A 212 0.03 4.19 -11.90
CA LEU A 212 0.39 3.40 -13.09
C LEU A 212 -0.80 3.19 -14.03
N TYR A 213 -1.99 2.92 -13.49
CA TYR A 213 -3.21 2.83 -14.28
C TYR A 213 -3.51 4.13 -15.03
N LEU A 214 -3.46 5.27 -14.34
CA LEU A 214 -3.72 6.59 -14.94
C LEU A 214 -2.65 6.96 -15.97
N LEU A 215 -1.38 6.67 -15.71
CA LEU A 215 -0.27 6.88 -16.65
C LEU A 215 -0.43 6.02 -17.90
N LEU A 216 -0.84 4.75 -17.75
CA LEU A 216 -1.15 3.87 -18.87
C LEU A 216 -2.31 4.41 -19.71
N ARG A 217 -3.38 4.92 -19.06
CA ARG A 217 -4.48 5.58 -19.75
C ARG A 217 -4.05 6.83 -20.50
N ALA A 218 -3.25 7.70 -19.87
CA ALA A 218 -2.70 8.88 -20.53
C ALA A 218 -1.82 8.49 -21.73
N ARG A 219 -1.10 7.37 -21.63
CA ARG A 219 -0.24 6.88 -22.70
C ARG A 219 -1.00 6.34 -23.91
N GLN A 220 -2.15 5.69 -23.69
CA GLN A 220 -2.97 5.09 -24.75
C GLN A 220 -4.02 6.05 -25.31
N GLU A 221 -4.69 6.81 -24.44
CA GLU A 221 -5.80 7.70 -24.79
C GLU A 221 -5.38 9.17 -24.94
N GLY A 222 -4.13 9.51 -24.61
CA GLY A 222 -3.59 10.87 -24.61
C GLY A 222 -3.71 11.61 -23.27
N LEU A 223 -2.87 12.63 -23.08
CA LEU A 223 -2.91 13.50 -21.88
C LEU A 223 -3.78 14.73 -22.15
N THR A 224 -4.77 14.96 -21.29
CA THR A 224 -5.65 16.13 -21.32
C THR A 224 -5.69 16.78 -19.93
N VAL A 225 -6.13 18.03 -19.83
CA VAL A 225 -6.29 18.75 -18.54
C VAL A 225 -7.12 17.95 -17.53
N ARG A 226 -8.22 17.32 -17.98
CA ARG A 226 -9.08 16.48 -17.14
C ARG A 226 -8.38 15.23 -16.61
N ARG A 227 -7.41 14.68 -17.34
CA ARG A 227 -6.59 13.53 -16.92
C ARG A 227 -5.36 13.95 -16.12
N ALA A 228 -4.86 15.18 -16.34
CA ALA A 228 -3.69 15.72 -15.67
C ALA A 228 -3.92 15.90 -14.16
N VAL A 229 -5.04 16.48 -13.75
CA VAL A 229 -5.35 16.71 -12.32
C VAL A 229 -5.33 15.42 -11.50
N PRO A 230 -6.10 14.35 -11.83
CA PRO A 230 -6.06 13.12 -11.05
C PRO A 230 -4.69 12.42 -11.09
N ILE A 231 -3.92 12.53 -12.18
CA ILE A 231 -2.54 12.02 -12.21
C ILE A 231 -1.69 12.78 -11.18
N GLY A 232 -1.69 14.12 -11.23
CA GLY A 232 -0.92 14.95 -10.29
C GLY A 232 -1.30 14.69 -8.84
N LEU A 233 -2.61 14.61 -8.54
CA LEU A 233 -3.10 14.32 -7.19
C LEU A 233 -2.60 12.95 -6.69
N VAL A 234 -2.74 11.90 -7.50
CA VAL A 234 -2.29 10.55 -7.09
C VAL A 234 -0.76 10.51 -6.90
N ILE A 235 0.00 11.20 -7.73
CA ILE A 235 1.46 11.30 -7.58
C ILE A 235 1.84 12.02 -6.29
N GLY A 236 1.23 13.18 -6.01
CA GLY A 236 1.48 13.94 -4.78
C GLY A 236 1.08 13.14 -3.54
N LEU A 237 -0.10 12.53 -3.52
CA LEU A 237 -0.55 11.66 -2.42
C LEU A 237 0.38 10.45 -2.23
N ALA A 238 0.88 9.83 -3.31
CA ALA A 238 1.84 8.74 -3.22
C ALA A 238 3.15 9.23 -2.58
N GLY A 239 3.67 10.38 -3.01
CA GLY A 239 4.84 11.03 -2.43
C GLY A 239 4.66 11.41 -0.95
N LEU A 240 3.46 11.86 -0.57
CA LEU A 240 3.08 12.13 0.82
C LEU A 240 2.84 10.87 1.65
N SER A 241 2.76 9.68 1.03
CA SER A 241 2.66 8.40 1.73
C SER A 241 4.04 7.79 2.00
N LYS A 242 4.93 7.86 1.00
CA LYS A 242 6.33 7.41 1.08
C LYS A 242 7.15 8.09 0.01
N LEU A 243 8.41 8.42 0.30
CA LEU A 243 9.27 9.14 -0.65
C LEU A 243 9.43 8.41 -1.99
N SER A 244 9.41 7.06 -1.98
CA SER A 244 9.43 6.24 -3.19
C SER A 244 8.23 6.47 -4.12
N GLY A 245 7.10 6.97 -3.61
CA GLY A 245 5.93 7.33 -4.41
C GLY A 245 6.22 8.42 -5.44
N TRP A 246 7.20 9.29 -5.17
CA TRP A 246 7.65 10.31 -6.13
C TRP A 246 8.27 9.73 -7.40
N LEU A 247 8.65 8.45 -7.44
CA LEU A 247 9.12 7.76 -8.65
C LEU A 247 8.07 7.75 -9.78
N LEU A 248 6.80 8.03 -9.49
CA LEU A 248 5.79 8.25 -10.52
C LEU A 248 6.03 9.52 -11.35
N LEU A 249 6.70 10.55 -10.82
CA LEU A 249 7.04 11.76 -11.59
C LEU A 249 8.00 11.49 -12.76
N PRO A 250 9.18 10.87 -12.56
CA PRO A 250 10.05 10.56 -13.69
C PRO A 250 9.38 9.58 -14.67
N LEU A 251 8.57 8.64 -14.18
CA LEU A 251 7.79 7.75 -15.06
C LEU A 251 6.75 8.52 -15.89
N PHE A 252 6.07 9.51 -15.29
CA PHE A 252 5.21 10.42 -16.02
C PHE A 252 5.99 11.19 -17.09
N GLY A 253 7.21 11.65 -16.79
CA GLY A 253 8.12 12.25 -17.77
C GLY A 253 8.37 11.34 -18.97
N LEU A 254 8.61 10.05 -18.75
CA LEU A 254 8.75 9.06 -19.83
C LEU A 254 7.47 8.92 -20.67
N VAL A 255 6.29 8.96 -20.05
CA VAL A 255 5.00 8.96 -20.76
C VAL A 255 4.87 10.19 -21.65
N VAL A 256 5.20 11.39 -21.14
CA VAL A 256 5.17 12.64 -21.90
C VAL A 256 6.15 12.58 -23.08
N LEU A 257 7.39 12.12 -22.86
CA LEU A 257 8.38 11.94 -23.93
C LEU A 257 7.87 10.98 -25.02
N ALA A 258 7.25 9.87 -24.61
CA ALA A 258 6.71 8.89 -25.54
C ALA A 258 5.50 9.45 -26.33
N LEU A 259 4.65 10.29 -25.71
CA LEU A 259 3.58 11.00 -26.39
C LEU A 259 4.12 12.04 -27.37
N ALA A 260 5.14 12.80 -26.98
CA ALA A 260 5.79 13.79 -27.84
C ALA A 260 6.42 13.16 -29.09
N ARG A 261 7.05 11.98 -28.95
CA ARG A 261 7.64 11.22 -30.08
C ARG A 261 6.61 10.65 -31.06
N ARG A 262 5.41 10.30 -30.58
CA ARG A 262 4.32 9.76 -31.43
C ARG A 262 3.63 10.82 -32.28
N HIS A 263 3.83 12.09 -31.99
CA HIS A 263 3.16 13.18 -32.68
C HIS A 263 4.14 13.88 -33.63
N THR A 264 4.06 13.51 -34.91
CA THR A 264 4.58 14.33 -36.01
C THR A 264 3.90 15.71 -36.01
N PRO A 265 4.58 16.80 -36.41
CA PRO A 265 4.22 18.18 -36.06
C PRO A 265 3.00 18.77 -36.77
N SER A 266 2.12 17.97 -37.37
CA SER A 266 1.18 18.44 -38.40
C SER A 266 -0.05 19.21 -37.91
N ILE A 267 -0.28 19.32 -36.59
CA ILE A 267 -1.45 20.05 -36.04
C ILE A 267 -0.99 21.15 -35.05
N PRO A 268 -1.10 22.44 -35.41
CA PRO A 268 -0.86 23.57 -34.51
C PRO A 268 -1.71 23.46 -33.22
N GLY A 269 -1.13 23.77 -32.06
CA GLY A 269 -1.83 23.79 -30.75
C GLY A 269 -1.75 22.50 -29.91
N ARG A 270 -1.45 21.35 -30.52
CA ARG A 270 -1.36 20.06 -29.79
C ARG A 270 -0.13 19.96 -28.88
N ARG A 271 0.98 20.58 -29.28
CA ARG A 271 2.18 20.72 -28.43
C ARG A 271 1.90 21.59 -27.21
N SER A 272 1.24 22.74 -27.39
CA SER A 272 0.89 23.65 -26.30
C SER A 272 -0.05 22.98 -25.29
N SER A 273 -1.05 22.21 -25.75
CA SER A 273 -1.94 21.44 -24.87
C SER A 273 -1.22 20.36 -24.06
N LEU A 274 -0.25 19.65 -24.68
CA LEU A 274 0.57 18.66 -23.98
C LEU A 274 1.47 19.33 -22.91
N VAL A 275 2.09 20.47 -23.23
CA VAL A 275 2.90 21.23 -22.27
C VAL A 275 2.06 21.71 -21.09
N ILE A 276 0.90 22.34 -21.35
CA ILE A 276 -0.01 22.83 -20.30
C ILE A 276 -0.47 21.67 -19.40
N SER A 277 -0.92 20.56 -20.01
CA SER A 277 -1.38 19.40 -19.24
C SER A 277 -0.25 18.77 -18.43
N SER A 278 0.98 18.78 -18.93
CA SER A 278 2.15 18.26 -18.21
C SER A 278 2.56 19.15 -17.06
N ALA A 279 2.58 20.47 -17.27
CA ALA A 279 2.82 21.44 -16.21
C ALA A 279 1.77 21.32 -15.10
N LEU A 280 0.50 21.10 -15.46
CA LEU A 280 -0.57 20.90 -14.49
C LEU A 280 -0.37 19.64 -13.64
N VAL A 281 0.08 18.52 -14.22
CA VAL A 281 0.42 17.31 -13.44
C VAL A 281 1.48 17.63 -12.39
N VAL A 282 2.58 18.27 -12.80
CA VAL A 282 3.70 18.60 -11.90
C VAL A 282 3.25 19.58 -10.82
N LEU A 283 2.52 20.62 -11.19
CA LEU A 283 1.99 21.61 -10.25
C LEU A 283 1.06 20.96 -9.23
N THR A 284 0.08 20.18 -9.68
CA THR A 284 -0.86 19.50 -8.78
C THR A 284 -0.16 18.48 -7.87
N ALA A 285 0.89 17.81 -8.36
CA ALA A 285 1.68 16.89 -7.53
C ALA A 285 2.48 17.63 -6.45
N LEU A 286 3.14 18.74 -6.79
CA LEU A 286 4.00 19.50 -5.87
C LEU A 286 3.25 20.41 -4.90
N LEU A 287 1.97 20.71 -5.16
CA LEU A 287 1.13 21.51 -4.25
C LEU A 287 0.54 20.70 -3.08
N LEU A 288 0.70 19.37 -3.11
CA LEU A 288 0.35 18.47 -2.01
C LEU A 288 1.58 18.26 -1.12
#